data_AF-A0A959GUY9-F1
#
_entry.id   AF-A0A959GUY9-F1
#
_cell.length_a   1.000
_cell.length_b   1.000
_cell.length_c   1.000
_cell.angle_alpha   90.00
_cell.angle_beta   90.00
_cell.angle_gamma   90.00
#
_symmetry.space_group_name_H-M   'P 1'
#
loop_
_entity.id
_entity.type
_entity.pdbx_description
1 polymer ?
#
loop_
_entity_poly.entity_id
_entity_poly.type
_entity_poly.pdbx_seq_one_letter_code
_entity_poly.pdbx_strand_id
1 'polypeptide(L)'
;MPRILFLLFFSISVTALSAQEDLSTHFLRQSWQANRTNPALFPDHKIIVGLPGVYNSLWVTNITYSDLATVNENGEKVLHIDNAIDKLGPDNIIRENLDIETLSLGLRLGKLSLSLGHSLRFNAYMNYPKTLPQLIWQGNAQFIGQEVSFGPDVDLFGYQEYALGLAGEVLRRQREREQINKTGPSPAADRVLEDRA
;
A
#
# COMPACT_ATOMS: atom_id res chain seq x y z
N MET A 1 33.77 -9.65 9.03
CA MET A 1 32.34 -10.06 9.07
C MET A 1 31.39 -8.95 9.54
N PRO A 2 31.54 -8.28 10.71
CA PRO A 2 30.53 -7.31 11.17
C PRO A 2 30.46 -6.02 10.32
N ARG A 3 31.58 -5.61 9.71
CA ARG A 3 31.67 -4.40 8.87
C ARG A 3 30.97 -4.53 7.51
N ILE A 4 30.93 -5.75 6.95
CA ILE A 4 30.25 -6.04 5.68
C ILE A 4 28.73 -6.11 5.90
N LEU A 5 28.30 -6.64 7.05
CA LEU A 5 26.89 -6.65 7.43
C LEU A 5 26.35 -5.23 7.62
N PHE A 6 27.16 -4.33 8.20
CA PHE A 6 26.81 -2.92 8.37
C PHE A 6 26.68 -2.17 7.03
N LEU A 7 27.56 -2.48 6.07
CA LEU A 7 27.50 -1.90 4.72
C LEU A 7 26.30 -2.41 3.91
N LEU A 8 25.94 -3.69 4.04
CA LEU A 8 24.73 -4.25 3.42
C LEU A 8 23.45 -3.64 4.01
N PHE A 9 23.43 -3.40 5.32
CA PHE A 9 22.31 -2.74 6.01
C PHE A 9 22.18 -1.26 5.58
N PHE A 10 23.31 -0.57 5.39
CA PHE A 10 23.33 0.82 4.92
C PHE A 10 22.91 0.95 3.44
N SER A 11 23.26 -0.03 2.60
CA SER A 11 22.90 -0.05 1.18
C SER A 11 21.39 -0.24 0.93
N ILE A 12 20.65 -0.82 1.88
CA ILE A 12 19.18 -0.96 1.81
C ILE A 12 18.48 0.34 2.24
N SER A 13 19.17 1.23 2.97
CA SER A 13 18.60 2.46 3.51
C SER A 13 18.49 3.62 2.50
N VAL A 14 18.91 3.40 1.25
CA VAL A 14 18.88 4.41 0.17
C VAL A 14 17.88 4.03 -0.93
N THR A 15 16.69 3.58 -0.55
CA THR A 15 15.55 3.66 -1.46
C THR A 15 14.92 5.03 -1.28
N ALA A 16 14.90 5.84 -2.34
CA ALA A 16 14.12 7.06 -2.36
C ALA A 16 12.67 6.70 -1.98
N LEU A 17 12.14 7.34 -0.93
CA LEU A 17 10.73 7.29 -0.60
C LEU A 17 9.96 8.01 -1.71
N SER A 18 9.80 7.33 -2.85
CA SER A 18 8.74 7.63 -3.78
C SER A 18 7.46 7.17 -3.09
N ALA A 19 6.54 8.09 -2.80
CA ALA A 19 5.19 7.75 -2.35
C ALA A 19 4.55 6.86 -3.42
N GLN A 20 4.62 5.55 -3.22
CA GLN A 20 4.21 4.55 -4.20
C GLN A 20 2.83 4.06 -3.80
N GLU A 21 1.80 4.43 -4.56
CA GLU A 21 0.43 3.95 -4.35
C GLU A 21 0.33 2.45 -4.62
N ASP A 22 -0.30 1.72 -3.69
CA ASP A 22 -0.42 0.27 -3.79
C ASP A 22 -1.64 -0.15 -4.63
N LEU A 23 -1.46 -0.14 -5.94
CA LEU A 23 -2.48 -0.59 -6.90
C LEU A 23 -2.27 -2.03 -7.40
N SER A 24 -1.09 -2.61 -7.20
CA SER A 24 -0.69 -3.86 -7.87
C SER A 24 -0.42 -5.05 -6.94
N THR A 25 -0.33 -4.82 -5.63
CA THR A 25 0.00 -5.89 -4.67
C THR A 25 -0.99 -7.04 -4.69
N HIS A 26 -2.26 -6.79 -5.00
CA HIS A 26 -3.26 -7.85 -5.16
C HIS A 26 -2.88 -8.89 -6.23
N PHE A 27 -2.14 -8.48 -7.28
CA PHE A 27 -1.71 -9.37 -8.34
C PHE A 27 -0.43 -10.13 -8.00
N LEU A 28 0.29 -9.73 -6.95
CA LEU A 28 1.50 -10.38 -6.45
C LEU A 28 1.16 -11.59 -5.56
N ARG A 29 0.41 -12.56 -6.10
CA ARG A 29 -0.09 -13.73 -5.35
C ARG A 29 0.98 -14.59 -4.66
N GLN A 30 2.23 -14.48 -5.11
CA GLN A 30 3.37 -15.19 -4.52
C GLN A 30 4.01 -14.42 -3.34
N SER A 31 3.59 -13.19 -3.08
CA SER A 31 4.05 -12.35 -1.96
C SER A 31 3.05 -12.41 -0.81
N TRP A 32 3.56 -12.28 0.41
CA TRP A 32 2.74 -12.11 1.61
C TRP A 32 1.81 -10.89 1.52
N GLN A 33 2.27 -9.83 0.85
CA GLN A 33 1.55 -8.56 0.75
C GLN A 33 0.16 -8.72 0.08
N ALA A 34 -0.01 -9.68 -0.84
CA ALA A 34 -1.32 -9.95 -1.46
C ALA A 34 -2.39 -10.37 -0.44
N ASN A 35 -1.98 -11.02 0.66
CA ASN A 35 -2.86 -11.47 1.72
C ASN A 35 -3.52 -10.30 2.49
N ARG A 36 -2.97 -9.08 2.44
CA ARG A 36 -3.57 -7.88 3.02
C ARG A 36 -4.89 -7.51 2.38
N THR A 37 -4.96 -7.64 1.06
CA THR A 37 -6.17 -7.32 0.29
C THR A 37 -7.16 -8.47 0.27
N ASN A 38 -6.67 -9.71 0.39
CA ASN A 38 -7.50 -10.90 0.40
C ASN A 38 -6.90 -11.97 1.33
N PRO A 39 -7.48 -12.16 2.52
CA PRO A 39 -7.04 -13.15 3.51
C PRO A 39 -7.04 -14.62 3.04
N ALA A 40 -7.70 -14.91 1.92
CA ALA A 40 -7.73 -16.26 1.34
C ALA A 40 -6.53 -16.55 0.42
N LEU A 41 -5.74 -15.53 0.04
CA LEU A 41 -4.57 -15.68 -0.81
C LEU A 41 -3.34 -16.05 0.03
N PHE A 42 -3.17 -17.34 0.28
CA PHE A 42 -1.93 -17.89 0.83
C PHE A 42 -0.95 -18.22 -0.31
N PRO A 43 0.29 -17.70 -0.28
CA PRO A 43 1.27 -18.03 -1.30
C PRO A 43 1.68 -19.51 -1.28
N ASP A 44 2.28 -20.00 -2.38
CA ASP A 44 2.53 -21.43 -2.60
C ASP A 44 3.76 -21.99 -1.87
N HIS A 45 4.39 -21.18 -1.03
CA HIS A 45 5.59 -21.54 -0.28
C HIS A 45 5.26 -22.18 1.08
N LYS A 46 6.16 -23.06 1.57
CA LYS A 46 6.00 -23.73 2.88
C LYS A 46 6.16 -22.79 4.07
N ILE A 47 7.11 -21.87 3.97
CA ILE A 47 7.42 -20.85 4.97
C ILE A 47 7.57 -19.54 4.24
N ILE A 48 6.90 -18.51 4.75
CA ILE A 48 6.93 -17.16 4.20
C ILE A 48 7.20 -16.24 5.38
N VAL A 49 8.19 -15.37 5.24
CA VAL A 49 8.50 -14.33 6.22
C VAL A 49 8.30 -13.00 5.53
N GLY A 50 7.34 -12.21 6.00
CA GLY A 50 7.25 -10.82 5.61
C GLY A 50 8.17 -9.99 6.50
N LEU A 51 9.07 -9.27 5.86
CA LEU A 51 10.00 -8.36 6.51
C LEU A 51 9.34 -7.01 6.78
N PRO A 52 9.95 -6.18 7.65
CA PRO A 52 9.44 -4.84 7.87
C PRO A 52 9.32 -4.07 6.55
N GLY A 53 8.14 -3.49 6.33
CA GLY A 53 7.82 -2.72 5.14
C GLY A 53 7.09 -1.44 5.53
N VAL A 54 7.45 -0.33 4.90
CA VAL A 54 6.78 0.95 5.08
C VAL A 54 6.07 1.30 3.79
N TYR A 55 4.79 1.60 3.90
CA TYR A 55 3.97 2.14 2.83
C TYR A 55 3.43 3.48 3.28
N ASN A 56 3.60 4.51 2.45
CA ASN A 56 3.09 5.84 2.71
C ASN A 56 2.49 6.43 1.43
N SER A 57 1.27 6.93 1.57
CA SER A 57 0.56 7.71 0.56
C SER A 57 0.28 9.08 1.17
N LEU A 58 0.80 10.13 0.52
CA LEU A 58 0.54 11.52 0.88
C LEU A 58 -0.10 12.22 -0.30
N TRP A 59 -1.33 12.68 -0.11
CA TRP A 59 -2.07 13.47 -1.07
C TRP A 59 -2.25 14.89 -0.52
N VAL A 60 -1.86 15.89 -1.30
CA VAL A 60 -2.10 17.30 -0.99
C VAL A 60 -2.82 17.96 -2.17
N THR A 61 -3.80 18.82 -1.87
CA THR A 61 -4.56 19.54 -2.90
C THR A 61 -3.79 20.77 -3.39
N ASN A 62 -3.79 21.01 -4.70
CA ASN A 62 -3.26 22.21 -5.39
C ASN A 62 -1.76 22.53 -5.25
N ILE A 63 -1.00 21.85 -4.39
CA ILE A 63 0.45 22.03 -4.25
C ILE A 63 1.18 20.81 -4.81
N THR A 64 2.18 21.05 -5.65
CA THR A 64 3.15 20.03 -6.08
C THR A 64 4.53 20.32 -5.48
N TYR A 65 5.39 19.30 -5.36
CA TYR A 65 6.76 19.46 -4.86
C TYR A 65 7.57 20.53 -5.62
N SER A 66 7.35 20.67 -6.93
CA SER A 66 7.98 21.69 -7.77
C SER A 66 7.61 23.12 -7.39
N ASP A 67 6.48 23.32 -6.72
CA ASP A 67 6.01 24.65 -6.32
C ASP A 67 6.69 25.13 -5.03
N LEU A 68 7.09 24.17 -4.19
CA LEU A 68 7.81 24.39 -2.94
C LEU A 68 9.31 24.57 -3.18
N ALA A 69 9.91 23.76 -4.05
CA ALA A 69 11.34 23.75 -4.29
C ALA A 69 11.65 24.16 -5.74
N THR A 70 11.95 25.45 -5.94
CA THR A 70 12.35 25.97 -7.25
C THR A 70 13.87 26.21 -7.29
N VAL A 71 14.43 26.28 -8.49
CA VAL A 71 15.84 26.57 -8.71
C VAL A 71 15.97 28.06 -9.00
N ASN A 72 16.72 28.77 -8.17
CA ASN A 72 17.04 30.18 -8.39
C ASN A 72 17.97 30.35 -9.61
N GLU A 73 18.11 31.58 -10.10
CA GLU A 73 18.98 31.94 -11.24
C GLU A 73 20.44 31.49 -11.05
N ASN A 74 20.88 31.31 -9.80
CA ASN A 74 22.21 30.84 -9.43
C ASN A 74 22.36 29.30 -9.40
N GLY A 75 21.31 28.55 -9.75
CA GLY A 75 21.32 27.08 -9.72
C GLY A 75 21.06 26.46 -8.34
N GLU A 76 20.77 27.27 -7.31
CA GLU A 76 20.48 26.81 -5.95
C GLU A 76 19.00 26.46 -5.80
N LYS A 77 18.70 25.31 -5.17
CA LYS A 77 17.33 24.93 -4.82
C LYS A 77 16.88 25.73 -3.60
N VAL A 78 15.96 26.67 -3.79
CA VAL A 78 15.42 27.51 -2.74
C VAL A 78 13.97 27.13 -2.47
N LEU A 79 13.59 27.22 -1.19
CA LEU A 79 12.24 26.91 -0.74
C LEU A 79 11.36 28.16 -0.89
N HIS A 80 10.40 28.13 -1.81
CA HIS A 80 9.48 29.23 -2.10
C HIS A 80 8.09 28.91 -1.55
N ILE A 81 7.96 28.97 -0.23
CA ILE A 81 6.70 28.62 0.46
C ILE A 81 5.56 29.58 0.07
N ASP A 82 5.85 30.87 -0.14
CA ASP A 82 4.85 31.86 -0.55
C ASP A 82 4.17 31.49 -1.88
N ASN A 83 4.94 31.02 -2.86
CA ASN A 83 4.39 30.55 -4.13
C ASN A 83 3.49 29.31 -3.97
N ALA A 84 3.80 28.43 -3.02
CA ALA A 84 2.95 27.29 -2.71
C ALA A 84 1.66 27.72 -2.00
N ILE A 85 1.74 28.68 -1.07
CA ILE A 85 0.56 29.27 -0.40
C ILE A 85 -0.35 29.97 -1.41
N ASP A 86 0.23 30.67 -2.38
CA ASP A 86 -0.54 31.38 -3.40
C ASP A 86 -1.39 30.43 -4.25
N LYS A 87 -0.90 29.21 -4.51
CA LYS A 87 -1.62 28.16 -5.26
C LYS A 87 -2.72 27.45 -4.46
N LEU A 88 -2.77 27.60 -3.14
CA LEU A 88 -3.83 27.00 -2.32
C LEU A 88 -5.20 27.58 -2.70
N GLY A 89 -6.21 26.71 -2.71
CA GLY A 89 -7.62 27.10 -2.77
C GLY A 89 -8.10 27.67 -1.43
N PRO A 90 -9.36 28.13 -1.33
CA PRO A 90 -9.92 28.61 -0.06
C PRO A 90 -9.86 27.52 1.03
N ASP A 91 -10.23 26.29 0.68
CA ASP A 91 -10.13 25.08 1.49
C ASP A 91 -9.25 24.06 0.77
N ASN A 92 -8.43 23.33 1.54
CA ASN A 92 -7.43 22.43 1.00
C ASN A 92 -7.39 21.15 1.82
N ILE A 93 -7.20 20.02 1.14
CA ILE A 93 -7.16 18.72 1.78
C ILE A 93 -5.74 18.19 1.78
N ILE A 94 -5.30 17.72 2.95
CA ILE A 94 -4.20 16.78 3.13
C ILE A 94 -4.80 15.43 3.54
N ARG A 95 -4.38 14.37 2.85
CA ARG A 95 -4.67 12.99 3.25
C ARG A 95 -3.36 12.24 3.33
N GLU A 96 -3.15 11.55 4.43
CA GLU A 96 -2.03 10.66 4.65
C GLU A 96 -2.55 9.29 5.03
N ASN A 97 -1.96 8.26 4.42
CA ASN A 97 -2.14 6.87 4.81
C ASN A 97 -0.75 6.26 4.99
N LEU A 98 -0.43 5.86 6.21
CA LEU A 98 0.81 5.21 6.59
C LEU A 98 0.54 3.81 7.12
N ASP A 99 1.15 2.84 6.47
CA ASP A 99 1.14 1.45 6.89
C ASP A 99 2.56 0.99 7.14
N ILE A 100 2.83 0.53 8.35
CA ILE A 100 4.12 -0.06 8.72
C ILE A 100 3.87 -1.52 9.07
N GLU A 101 4.24 -2.43 8.17
CA GLU A 101 4.32 -3.83 8.50
C GLU A 101 5.64 -4.08 9.21
N THR A 102 5.61 -4.82 10.33
CA THR A 102 6.82 -5.11 11.11
C THR A 102 7.32 -6.51 10.83
N LEU A 103 6.51 -7.51 11.12
CA LEU A 103 6.85 -8.91 10.91
C LEU A 103 5.58 -9.67 10.62
N SER A 104 5.69 -10.57 9.67
CA SER A 104 4.65 -11.56 9.39
C SER A 104 5.25 -12.91 9.07
N LEU A 105 4.52 -13.95 9.43
CA LEU A 105 4.90 -15.33 9.23
C LEU A 105 3.71 -16.10 8.66
N GLY A 106 3.93 -16.75 7.53
CA GLY A 106 3.03 -17.73 6.94
C GLY A 106 3.66 -19.12 7.00
N LEU A 107 2.92 -20.11 7.46
CA LEU A 107 3.33 -21.51 7.52
C LEU A 107 2.30 -22.40 6.82
N ARG A 108 2.75 -23.25 5.90
CA ARG A 108 1.90 -24.21 5.20
C ARG A 108 2.23 -25.64 5.64
N LEU A 109 1.25 -26.28 6.27
CA LEU A 109 1.29 -27.63 6.81
C LEU A 109 0.39 -28.56 5.97
N GLY A 110 0.87 -28.89 4.77
CA GLY A 110 0.11 -29.71 3.82
C GLY A 110 -1.10 -28.96 3.27
N LYS A 111 -2.31 -29.39 3.65
CA LYS A 111 -3.58 -28.77 3.24
C LYS A 111 -4.00 -27.61 4.15
N LEU A 112 -3.35 -27.43 5.28
CA LEU A 112 -3.63 -26.35 6.22
C LEU A 112 -2.56 -25.26 6.08
N SER A 113 -2.97 -24.00 6.14
CA SER A 113 -2.10 -22.85 6.20
C SER A 113 -2.44 -22.02 7.44
N LEU A 114 -1.40 -21.56 8.12
CA LEU A 114 -1.47 -20.69 9.29
C LEU A 114 -0.73 -19.39 8.99
N SER A 115 -1.20 -18.29 9.56
CA SER A 115 -0.48 -17.04 9.50
C SER A 115 -0.59 -16.19 10.74
N LEU A 116 0.46 -15.40 10.96
CA LEU A 116 0.62 -14.46 12.05
C LEU A 116 1.17 -13.16 11.44
N GLY A 117 0.73 -12.00 11.92
CA GLY A 117 1.28 -10.73 11.45
C GLY A 117 1.09 -9.59 12.44
N HIS A 118 1.97 -8.60 12.36
CA HIS A 118 1.84 -7.36 13.10
C HIS A 118 2.10 -6.15 12.20
N SER A 119 1.14 -5.23 12.18
CA SER A 119 1.19 -3.99 11.40
C SER A 119 0.74 -2.80 12.25
N LEU A 120 1.28 -1.62 11.96
CA LEU A 120 0.79 -0.34 12.44
C LEU A 120 0.11 0.38 11.29
N ARG A 121 -1.12 0.84 11.53
CA ARG A 121 -1.97 1.52 10.56
C ARG A 121 -2.21 2.93 11.07
N PHE A 122 -1.95 3.92 10.25
CA PHE A 122 -2.18 5.33 10.56
C PHE A 122 -2.80 6.01 9.35
N ASN A 123 -3.88 6.75 9.59
CA ASN A 123 -4.56 7.54 8.58
C ASN A 123 -4.79 8.93 9.16
N ALA A 124 -4.44 9.95 8.41
CA ALA A 124 -4.72 11.33 8.73
C ALA A 124 -5.48 11.99 7.59
N TYR A 125 -6.54 12.69 7.93
CA TYR A 125 -7.26 13.58 7.02
C TYR A 125 -7.35 14.95 7.66
N MET A 126 -6.98 15.97 6.90
CA MET A 126 -7.07 17.35 7.32
C MET A 126 -7.65 18.19 6.21
N ASN A 127 -8.78 18.85 6.48
CA ASN A 127 -9.29 19.92 5.64
C ASN A 127 -8.93 21.25 6.32
N TYR A 128 -8.13 22.08 5.65
CA TYR A 128 -7.62 23.32 6.23
C TYR A 128 -7.85 24.51 5.29
N PRO A 129 -8.24 25.68 5.84
CA PRO A 129 -8.37 26.89 5.06
C PRO A 129 -6.98 27.44 4.70
N LYS A 130 -6.86 28.14 3.55
CA LYS A 130 -5.60 28.80 3.14
C LYS A 130 -5.09 29.83 4.16
N THR A 131 -5.98 30.41 4.93
CA THR A 131 -5.66 31.33 6.03
C THR A 131 -4.77 30.69 7.09
N LEU A 132 -4.87 29.37 7.31
CA LEU A 132 -4.05 28.66 8.30
C LEU A 132 -2.55 28.71 7.98
N PRO A 133 -2.07 28.24 6.80
CA PRO A 133 -0.66 28.38 6.44
C PRO A 133 -0.24 29.84 6.22
N GLN A 134 -1.13 30.72 5.75
CA GLN A 134 -0.85 32.16 5.68
C GLN A 134 -0.55 32.75 7.06
N LEU A 135 -1.34 32.42 8.07
CA LEU A 135 -1.14 32.89 9.44
C LEU A 135 0.17 32.35 10.03
N ILE A 136 0.48 31.06 9.79
CA ILE A 136 1.70 30.40 10.28
C ILE A 136 2.96 30.97 9.62
N TRP A 137 2.93 31.20 8.30
CA TRP A 137 4.11 31.60 7.52
C TRP A 137 4.24 33.12 7.34
N GLN A 138 3.18 33.79 6.90
CA GLN A 138 3.18 35.22 6.56
C GLN A 138 2.75 36.11 7.74
N GLY A 139 2.25 35.51 8.83
CA GLY A 139 1.78 36.20 10.01
C GLY A 139 0.39 36.82 9.85
N ASN A 140 -0.01 37.62 10.84
CA ASN A 140 -1.35 38.17 10.96
C ASN A 140 -1.52 39.61 10.44
N ALA A 141 -0.44 40.27 10.01
CA ALA A 141 -0.47 41.67 9.56
C ALA A 141 -1.46 41.91 8.40
N GLN A 142 -1.60 40.93 7.50
CA GLN A 142 -2.53 40.96 6.37
C GLN A 142 -4.01 40.86 6.78
N PHE A 143 -4.31 40.48 8.03
CA PHE A 143 -5.67 40.25 8.54
C PHE A 143 -6.11 41.31 9.55
N ILE A 144 -5.39 42.44 9.69
CA ILE A 144 -5.76 43.51 10.61
C ILE A 144 -7.15 44.06 10.25
N GLY A 145 -8.05 44.08 11.25
CA GLY A 145 -9.42 44.55 11.09
C GLY A 145 -10.36 43.55 10.42
N GLN A 146 -9.93 42.31 10.19
CA GLN A 146 -10.75 41.22 9.63
C GLN A 146 -10.90 40.08 10.65
N GLU A 147 -12.07 39.43 10.62
CA GLU A 147 -12.27 38.16 11.30
C GLU A 147 -11.93 37.03 10.32
N VAL A 148 -10.95 36.21 10.66
CA VAL A 148 -10.49 35.10 9.81
C VAL A 148 -10.70 33.77 10.51
N SER A 149 -11.37 32.84 9.82
CA SER A 149 -11.42 31.45 10.23
C SER A 149 -10.14 30.76 9.79
N PHE A 150 -9.43 30.13 10.73
CA PHE A 150 -8.21 29.37 10.48
C PHE A 150 -8.31 27.92 11.01
N GLY A 151 -9.47 27.54 11.57
CA GLY A 151 -9.66 26.24 12.19
C GLY A 151 -9.69 25.12 11.14
N PRO A 152 -8.76 24.15 11.17
CA PRO A 152 -8.85 22.98 10.32
C PRO A 152 -9.82 21.95 10.90
N ASP A 153 -10.42 21.15 10.03
CA ASP A 153 -11.08 19.90 10.38
C ASP A 153 -10.04 18.77 10.29
N VAL A 154 -9.92 17.96 11.34
CA VAL A 154 -8.82 17.00 11.49
C VAL A 154 -9.35 15.67 12.01
N ASP A 155 -9.18 14.63 11.19
CA ASP A 155 -9.45 13.25 11.54
C ASP A 155 -8.14 12.47 11.57
N LEU A 156 -7.79 11.94 12.74
CA LEU A 156 -6.61 11.09 12.92
C LEU A 156 -7.06 9.72 13.44
N PHE A 157 -6.65 8.66 12.75
CA PHE A 157 -6.97 7.30 13.13
C PHE A 157 -5.73 6.41 13.05
N GLY A 158 -5.25 5.97 14.21
CA GLY A 158 -4.09 5.10 14.33
C GLY A 158 -4.38 3.88 15.17
N TYR A 159 -3.98 2.69 14.72
CA TYR A 159 -4.12 1.44 15.46
C TYR A 159 -3.01 0.45 15.14
N GLN A 160 -2.79 -0.48 16.06
CA GLN A 160 -1.94 -1.64 15.85
C GLN A 160 -2.82 -2.84 15.51
N GLU A 161 -2.42 -3.57 14.49
CA GLU A 161 -3.12 -4.74 13.96
C GLU A 161 -2.28 -5.97 14.24
N TYR A 162 -2.87 -6.91 14.99
CA TYR A 162 -2.32 -8.26 15.16
C TYR A 162 -3.21 -9.23 14.38
N ALA A 163 -2.65 -9.85 13.35
CA ALA A 163 -3.37 -10.72 12.44
C ALA A 163 -3.10 -12.19 12.76
N LEU A 164 -4.15 -13.00 12.81
CA LEU A 164 -4.10 -14.46 12.88
C LEU A 164 -4.96 -15.05 11.76
N GLY A 165 -4.39 -15.92 10.94
CA GLY A 165 -5.09 -16.53 9.80
C GLY A 165 -5.00 -18.06 9.79
N LEU A 166 -6.07 -18.67 9.29
CA LEU A 166 -6.20 -20.11 9.08
C LEU A 166 -6.87 -20.34 7.72
N ALA A 167 -6.24 -21.13 6.85
CA ALA A 167 -6.84 -21.54 5.59
C ALA A 167 -6.68 -23.04 5.37
N GLY A 168 -7.69 -23.66 4.76
CA GLY A 168 -7.70 -25.09 4.45
C GLY A 168 -8.00 -25.33 2.98
N GLU A 169 -7.16 -26.10 2.30
CA GLU A 169 -7.43 -26.54 0.93
C GLU A 169 -8.48 -27.66 0.94
N VAL A 170 -9.71 -27.29 0.59
CA VAL A 170 -10.78 -28.27 0.34
C VAL A 170 -10.58 -28.80 -1.08
N LEU A 171 -10.27 -30.09 -1.19
CA LEU A 171 -10.04 -30.80 -2.45
C LEU A 171 -11.10 -30.44 -3.50
N ARG A 172 -10.69 -29.72 -4.54
CA ARG A 172 -11.52 -29.39 -5.71
C ARG A 172 -11.66 -30.64 -6.59
N ARG A 173 -12.56 -31.55 -6.20
CA ARG A 173 -13.15 -32.57 -7.11
C ARG A 173 -13.76 -31.97 -8.39
N GLN A 174 -13.91 -30.65 -8.48
CA GLN A 174 -14.48 -29.99 -9.65
C GLN A 174 -13.50 -29.82 -10.82
N ARG A 175 -12.18 -29.81 -10.57
CA ARG A 175 -11.18 -29.67 -11.66
C ARG A 175 -11.11 -30.94 -12.53
N GLU A 176 -11.24 -32.10 -11.90
CA GLU A 176 -11.33 -33.40 -12.57
C GLU A 176 -12.68 -33.58 -13.27
N ARG A 177 -13.80 -33.13 -12.68
CA ARG A 177 -15.12 -33.19 -13.35
C ARG A 177 -15.20 -32.30 -14.59
N GLU A 178 -14.57 -31.12 -14.59
CA GLU A 178 -14.50 -30.26 -15.78
C GLU A 178 -13.57 -30.84 -16.86
N GLN A 179 -12.48 -31.52 -16.50
CA GLN A 179 -11.64 -32.23 -17.47
C GLN A 179 -12.35 -33.46 -18.04
N ILE A 180 -12.98 -34.30 -17.20
CA ILE A 180 -13.75 -35.48 -17.63
C ILE A 180 -14.97 -35.08 -18.47
N ASN A 181 -15.62 -33.94 -18.20
CA ASN A 181 -16.76 -33.48 -19.00
C ASN A 181 -16.32 -32.80 -20.32
N LYS A 182 -15.07 -32.34 -20.44
CA LYS A 182 -14.48 -31.83 -21.69
C LYS A 182 -13.85 -32.92 -22.55
N THR A 183 -13.35 -33.99 -21.94
CA THR A 183 -13.02 -35.24 -22.62
C THR A 183 -14.20 -36.20 -22.49
N GLY A 184 -15.28 -35.91 -23.22
CA GLY A 184 -16.34 -36.91 -23.43
C GLY A 184 -15.74 -38.23 -23.96
N PRO A 185 -16.48 -39.34 -23.87
CA PRO A 185 -15.96 -40.65 -24.30
C PRO A 185 -15.41 -40.54 -25.72
N SER A 186 -14.15 -40.95 -25.88
CA SER A 186 -13.48 -40.95 -27.18
C SER A 186 -14.32 -41.78 -28.18
N PRO A 187 -14.61 -41.27 -29.39
CA PRO A 187 -15.38 -41.98 -30.42
C PRO A 187 -14.74 -43.30 -30.89
N ALA A 188 -13.57 -43.66 -30.38
CA ALA A 188 -12.84 -44.87 -30.77
C ALA A 188 -13.30 -46.14 -30.03
N ALA A 189 -14.06 -46.03 -28.94
CA ALA A 189 -14.52 -47.20 -28.18
C ALA A 189 -15.82 -47.83 -28.74
N ASP A 190 -16.67 -47.05 -29.42
CA ASP A 190 -17.94 -47.57 -29.96
C ASP A 190 -17.79 -48.33 -31.28
N ARG A 191 -16.68 -48.15 -32.02
CA ARG A 191 -16.46 -48.87 -33.29
C ARG A 191 -15.95 -50.31 -33.15
N VAL A 192 -15.64 -50.77 -31.94
CA VAL A 192 -15.13 -52.14 -31.72
C VAL A 192 -16.28 -53.13 -31.43
N LEU A 193 -17.49 -52.65 -31.14
CA LEU A 193 -18.66 -53.50 -30.87
C LEU A 193 -19.59 -53.68 -32.07
N GLU A 194 -19.39 -52.95 -33.16
CA GLU A 194 -20.22 -53.05 -34.38
C GLU A 194 -19.67 -54.06 -35.41
N ASP A 195 -18.44 -54.56 -35.23
CA ASP A 195 -17.79 -55.52 -36.13
C ASP A 195 -17.87 -56.98 -35.60
N ARG A 196 -18.76 -57.24 -34.63
CA ARG A 196 -19.00 -58.57 -34.03
C ARG A 196 -20.48 -58.92 -33.85
N ALA A 197 -21.36 -58.41 -34.72
CA ALA A 197 -22.74 -58.84 -34.84
C ALA A 197 -22.98 -59.51 -36.20
#